data_AF-Q1LE65-F1
#
_entry.id   AF-Q1LE65-F1
#
_cell.length_a   1.000
_cell.length_b   1.000
_cell.length_c   1.000
_cell.angle_alpha   90.00
_cell.angle_beta   90.00
_cell.angle_gamma   90.00
#
_symmetry.space_group_name_H-M   'P 1'
#
loop_
_entity.id
_entity.type
_entity.pdbx_description
1 polymer ?
#
loop_
_entity_poly.entity_id
_entity_poly.type
_entity_poly.pdbx_seq_one_letter_code
_entity_poly.pdbx_strand_id
1 'polypeptide(L)'
;MTCFACILTTTALLLASGAVPGALAASGDATAAKAGSASAYRPVNVPKRAQSYYELNRGVDNLRVRRTASGNLLRFSFRVVQPEIAQVLGDKNATPYLIGQRTHALLEIPVMDKIGQLRQTGQLEAGQEYWMVFSNKGNVIKAGDRVSILVGTYRIDGLVVE
;
A
#
# COMPACT_ATOMS: atom_id res chain seq x y z
N MET A 1 24.27 -49.53 23.52
CA MET A 1 25.03 -50.58 24.22
C MET A 1 25.24 -51.71 23.22
N THR A 2 26.51 -52.01 22.90
CA THR A 2 27.07 -53.14 22.11
C THR A 2 26.67 -53.27 20.63
N CYS A 3 27.48 -53.71 19.65
CA CYS A 3 28.91 -53.96 19.37
C CYS A 3 28.92 -54.44 17.88
N PHE A 4 29.85 -54.08 16.98
CA PHE A 4 31.05 -54.84 16.50
C PHE A 4 31.27 -54.28 15.07
N ALA A 5 32.36 -53.58 14.73
CA ALA A 5 33.72 -54.04 14.40
C ALA A 5 33.95 -54.44 12.91
N CYS A 6 35.07 -53.92 12.37
CA CYS A 6 35.93 -54.44 11.29
C CYS A 6 35.30 -54.53 9.87
N ILE A 7 35.96 -54.17 8.77
CA ILE A 7 37.28 -54.65 8.30
C ILE A 7 37.85 -53.63 7.28
N LEU A 8 39.16 -53.34 7.39
CA LEU A 8 40.02 -52.74 6.36
C LEU A 8 40.19 -53.70 5.16
N THR A 9 40.30 -53.21 3.91
CA THR A 9 41.44 -53.52 3.00
C THR A 9 41.29 -52.96 1.57
N THR A 10 42.31 -52.20 1.16
CA THR A 10 43.07 -52.21 -0.12
C THR A 10 42.41 -51.95 -1.49
N THR A 11 42.73 -50.77 -2.03
CA THR A 11 43.36 -50.48 -3.35
C THR A 11 43.21 -51.48 -4.50
N ALA A 12 42.70 -50.99 -5.64
CA ALA A 12 43.17 -51.37 -6.98
C ALA A 12 43.11 -50.17 -7.92
N LEU A 13 44.29 -49.78 -8.39
CA LEU A 13 44.61 -48.76 -9.37
C LEU A 13 44.38 -49.33 -10.78
N LEU A 14 43.61 -48.65 -11.63
CA LEU A 14 43.58 -48.91 -13.08
C LEU A 14 43.55 -47.57 -13.83
N LEU A 15 44.70 -47.25 -14.42
CA LEU A 15 44.91 -46.20 -15.41
C LEU A 15 44.44 -46.70 -16.78
N ALA A 16 43.56 -45.95 -17.44
CA ALA A 16 43.40 -46.04 -18.89
C ALA A 16 43.09 -44.66 -19.46
N SER A 17 44.09 -44.13 -20.16
CA SER A 17 44.08 -42.88 -20.91
C SER A 17 43.18 -43.00 -22.13
N GLY A 18 42.28 -42.03 -22.31
CA GLY A 18 41.52 -41.82 -23.54
C GLY A 18 41.22 -40.33 -23.71
N ALA A 19 42.05 -39.66 -24.50
CA ALA A 19 41.87 -38.25 -24.87
C ALA A 19 40.84 -38.13 -26.00
N VAL A 20 39.83 -37.29 -25.81
CA VAL A 20 38.99 -36.75 -26.89
C VAL A 20 38.84 -35.24 -26.63
N PRO A 21 39.38 -34.36 -27.49
CA PRO A 21 39.16 -32.93 -27.37
C PRO A 21 37.84 -32.57 -28.06
N GLY A 22 36.79 -32.35 -27.27
CA GLY A 22 35.49 -31.84 -27.72
C GLY A 22 35.26 -30.45 -27.13
N ALA A 23 35.23 -29.46 -28.01
CA ALA A 23 35.16 -28.04 -27.70
C ALA A 23 33.73 -27.54 -27.36
N LEU A 24 33.71 -26.31 -26.83
CA LEU A 24 32.60 -25.34 -26.68
C LEU A 24 31.69 -25.42 -25.44
N ALA A 25 31.81 -24.35 -24.64
CA ALA A 25 30.76 -23.42 -24.18
C ALA A 25 29.62 -24.01 -23.31
N ALA A 26 29.13 -23.37 -22.26
CA ALA A 26 29.16 -21.97 -21.89
C ALA A 26 29.05 -21.85 -20.37
N SER A 27 29.79 -20.89 -19.82
CA SER A 27 29.50 -20.24 -18.55
C SER A 27 28.06 -19.74 -18.54
N GLY A 28 27.20 -20.42 -17.81
CA GLY A 28 25.89 -19.91 -17.41
C GLY A 28 26.10 -18.83 -16.35
N ASP A 29 26.46 -17.63 -16.79
CA ASP A 29 26.27 -16.41 -16.02
C ASP A 29 24.78 -16.33 -15.68
N ALA A 30 24.44 -16.59 -14.43
CA ALA A 30 23.11 -16.34 -13.92
C ALA A 30 22.93 -14.82 -13.88
N THR A 31 22.43 -14.27 -14.97
CA THR A 31 22.08 -12.86 -15.14
C THR A 31 21.22 -12.45 -13.96
N ALA A 32 21.81 -11.72 -13.01
CA ALA A 32 21.09 -11.10 -11.92
C ALA A 32 19.97 -10.25 -12.53
N ALA A 33 18.73 -10.67 -12.29
CA ALA A 33 17.55 -9.97 -12.74
C ALA A 33 17.67 -8.50 -12.30
N LYS A 34 17.68 -7.59 -13.28
CA LYS A 34 17.64 -6.14 -13.03
C LYS A 34 16.42 -5.87 -12.14
N ALA A 35 16.68 -5.55 -10.88
CA ALA A 35 15.66 -5.01 -9.99
C ALA A 35 15.04 -3.81 -10.71
N GLY A 36 13.77 -3.91 -11.05
CA GLY A 36 13.03 -2.81 -11.67
C GLY A 36 13.21 -1.57 -10.83
N SER A 37 13.62 -0.46 -11.46
CA SER A 37 13.79 0.83 -10.80
C SER A 37 12.49 1.18 -10.09
N ALA A 38 12.45 1.00 -8.77
CA ALA A 38 11.36 1.46 -7.95
C ALA A 38 11.35 2.98 -8.07
N SER A 39 10.31 3.52 -8.71
CA SER A 39 10.08 4.96 -8.82
C SER A 39 10.30 5.58 -7.44
N ALA A 40 11.31 6.45 -7.33
CA ALA A 40 11.60 7.16 -6.09
C ALA A 40 10.42 8.08 -5.78
N TYR A 41 9.50 7.59 -4.95
CA TYR A 41 8.35 8.36 -4.47
C TYR A 41 8.86 9.58 -3.72
N ARG A 42 8.75 10.74 -4.34
CA ARG A 42 8.76 12.02 -3.63
C ARG A 42 7.33 12.28 -3.20
N PRO A 43 7.05 12.58 -1.92
CA PRO A 43 5.74 13.08 -1.53
C PRO A 43 5.50 14.36 -2.33
N VAL A 44 4.71 14.23 -3.40
CA VAL A 44 4.45 15.33 -4.32
C VAL A 44 3.47 16.24 -3.60
N ASN A 45 3.94 17.41 -3.18
CA ASN A 45 3.06 18.46 -2.69
C ASN A 45 1.93 18.64 -3.71
N VAL A 46 0.67 18.57 -3.25
CA VAL A 46 -0.50 18.70 -4.13
C VAL A 46 -0.35 20.04 -4.89
N PRO A 47 -0.39 20.05 -6.22
CA PRO A 47 -0.16 21.29 -6.97
C PRO A 47 -1.21 22.33 -6.60
N LYS A 48 -0.83 23.61 -6.51
CA LYS A 48 -1.69 24.70 -6.04
C LYS A 48 -3.07 24.75 -6.73
N ARG A 49 -3.12 24.44 -8.02
CA ARG A 49 -4.37 24.36 -8.79
C ARG A 49 -5.32 23.26 -8.30
N ALA A 50 -4.78 22.11 -7.88
CA ALA A 50 -5.57 21.03 -7.30
C ALA A 50 -6.01 21.37 -5.88
N GLN A 51 -5.18 22.04 -5.09
CA GLN A 51 -5.57 22.55 -3.77
C GLN A 51 -6.78 23.49 -3.89
N SER A 52 -6.72 24.48 -4.78
CA SER A 52 -7.84 25.40 -5.03
C SER A 52 -9.09 24.69 -5.55
N TYR A 53 -8.95 23.62 -6.34
CA TYR A 53 -10.09 22.81 -6.78
C TYR A 53 -10.81 22.15 -5.59
N TYR A 54 -10.07 21.56 -4.64
CA TYR A 54 -10.70 20.94 -3.47
C TYR A 54 -11.29 21.99 -2.51
N GLU A 55 -10.62 23.11 -2.31
CA GLU A 55 -11.13 24.21 -1.47
C GLU A 55 -12.45 24.76 -2.01
N LEU A 56 -12.51 25.05 -3.32
CA LEU A 56 -13.66 25.70 -3.95
C LEU A 56 -14.80 24.74 -4.25
N ASN A 57 -14.51 23.54 -4.78
CA ASN A 57 -15.53 22.61 -5.27
C ASN A 57 -15.88 21.50 -4.27
N ARG A 58 -15.09 21.32 -3.21
CA ARG A 58 -15.27 20.23 -2.23
C ARG A 58 -15.26 20.72 -0.78
N GLY A 59 -14.98 22.01 -0.52
CA GLY A 59 -15.05 22.61 0.80
C GLY A 59 -14.01 22.10 1.80
N VAL A 60 -12.94 21.47 1.32
CA VAL A 60 -11.90 20.84 2.15
C VAL A 60 -10.51 21.12 1.62
N ASP A 61 -9.54 21.14 2.50
CA ASP A 61 -8.12 21.27 2.18
C ASP A 61 -7.25 20.32 3.04
N ASN A 62 -5.93 20.46 2.92
CA ASN A 62 -4.94 19.67 3.65
C ASN A 62 -5.20 18.14 3.60
N LEU A 63 -5.63 17.66 2.43
CA LEU A 63 -6.01 16.28 2.21
C LEU A 63 -4.79 15.37 2.27
N ARG A 64 -4.83 14.40 3.19
CA ARG A 64 -3.73 13.44 3.38
C ARG A 64 -4.27 12.04 3.55
N VAL A 65 -3.70 11.08 2.83
CA VAL A 65 -3.96 9.65 3.03
C VAL A 65 -2.66 9.00 3.48
N ARG A 66 -2.61 8.54 4.72
CA ARG A 66 -1.42 7.95 5.31
C ARG A 66 -1.65 6.50 5.68
N ARG A 67 -0.70 5.64 5.37
CA ARG A 67 -0.71 4.26 5.83
C ARG A 67 -0.23 4.18 7.28
N THR A 68 -0.87 3.33 8.08
CA THR A 68 -0.35 3.00 9.41
C THR A 68 0.89 2.11 9.29
N ALA A 69 1.68 2.03 10.37
CA ALA A 69 2.91 1.24 10.40
C ALA A 69 2.69 -0.24 10.03
N SER A 70 1.55 -0.83 10.42
CA SER A 70 1.21 -2.22 10.08
C SER A 70 0.74 -2.41 8.63
N GLY A 71 0.41 -1.34 7.92
CA GLY A 71 -0.13 -1.40 6.56
C GLY A 71 -1.62 -1.76 6.47
N ASN A 72 -2.22 -2.22 7.56
CA ASN A 72 -3.59 -2.74 7.57
C ASN A 72 -4.65 -1.64 7.66
N LEU A 73 -4.25 -0.39 7.91
CA LEU A 73 -5.17 0.74 8.00
C LEU A 73 -4.63 1.91 7.18
N LEU A 74 -5.55 2.67 6.61
CA LEU A 74 -5.28 3.95 5.95
C LEU A 74 -6.05 5.04 6.70
N ARG A 75 -5.35 6.07 7.16
CA ARG A 75 -5.98 7.28 7.72
C ARG A 75 -6.12 8.31 6.61
N PHE A 76 -7.35 8.75 6.37
CA PHE A 76 -7.64 9.95 5.59
C PHE A 76 -7.88 11.11 6.56
N SER A 77 -7.08 12.16 6.42
CA SER A 77 -7.18 13.41 7.17
C SER A 77 -7.51 14.55 6.21
N PHE A 78 -8.37 15.46 6.65
CA PHE A 78 -8.78 16.64 5.88
C PHE A 78 -9.11 17.78 6.82
N ARG A 79 -8.91 19.02 6.39
CA ARG A 79 -9.39 20.20 7.09
C ARG A 79 -10.58 20.79 6.35
N VAL A 80 -11.59 21.21 7.11
CA VAL A 80 -12.82 21.77 6.56
C VAL A 80 -12.62 23.26 6.30
N VAL A 81 -12.95 23.70 5.10
CA VAL A 81 -12.93 25.13 4.70
C VAL A 81 -14.35 25.65 4.56
N GLN A 82 -15.23 24.88 3.93
CA GLN A 82 -16.64 25.22 3.73
C GLN A 82 -17.53 24.10 4.29
N PRO A 83 -18.07 24.26 5.51
CA PRO A 83 -18.86 23.22 6.18
C PRO A 83 -20.09 22.77 5.40
N GLU A 84 -20.75 23.69 4.68
CA GLU A 84 -21.97 23.40 3.90
C GLU A 84 -21.69 22.41 2.75
N ILE A 85 -20.55 22.54 2.08
CA ILE A 85 -20.14 21.64 0.98
C ILE A 85 -19.62 20.31 1.55
N ALA A 86 -18.92 20.37 2.69
CA ALA A 86 -18.27 19.21 3.30
C ALA A 86 -19.18 18.40 4.23
N GLN A 87 -20.39 18.87 4.55
CA GLN A 87 -21.31 18.29 5.55
C GLN A 87 -21.48 16.77 5.43
N VAL A 88 -21.55 16.26 4.20
CA VAL A 88 -21.69 14.83 3.89
C VAL A 88 -20.56 13.96 4.47
N LEU A 89 -19.36 14.52 4.67
CA LEU A 89 -18.25 13.81 5.32
C LEU A 89 -18.49 13.57 6.81
N GLY A 90 -19.26 14.43 7.46
CA GLY A 90 -19.66 14.32 8.87
C GLY A 90 -20.97 13.56 9.09
N ASP A 91 -21.71 13.23 8.03
CA ASP A 91 -22.99 12.52 8.13
C ASP A 91 -22.78 11.06 8.55
N LYS A 92 -23.40 10.70 9.67
CA LYS A 92 -23.40 9.33 10.21
C LYS A 92 -24.11 8.32 9.29
N ASN A 93 -25.04 8.78 8.45
CA ASN A 93 -25.80 7.91 7.54
C ASN A 93 -25.10 7.71 6.20
N ALA A 94 -24.17 8.60 5.84
CA ALA A 94 -23.39 8.46 4.62
C ALA A 94 -22.29 7.40 4.84
N THR A 95 -22.23 6.41 3.94
CA THR A 95 -21.21 5.36 3.98
C THR A 95 -20.00 5.79 3.16
N PRO A 96 -18.82 5.96 3.79
CA PRO A 96 -17.59 6.29 3.11
C PRO A 96 -16.87 5.04 2.59
N TYR A 97 -16.29 5.16 1.41
CA TYR A 97 -15.45 4.17 0.77
C TYR A 97 -14.15 4.80 0.28
N LEU A 98 -13.08 4.01 0.28
CA LEU A 98 -11.83 4.33 -0.38
C LEU A 98 -11.60 3.35 -1.52
N ILE A 99 -11.37 3.86 -2.72
CA ILE A 99 -11.18 3.08 -3.94
C ILE A 99 -9.72 3.17 -4.36
N GLY A 100 -9.04 2.03 -4.47
CA GLY A 100 -7.71 1.93 -5.07
C GLY A 100 -7.78 2.00 -6.59
N GLN A 101 -7.09 2.95 -7.22
CA GLN A 101 -7.12 3.11 -8.68
C GLN A 101 -6.41 1.94 -9.40
N ARG A 102 -5.30 1.46 -8.83
CA ARG A 102 -4.50 0.37 -9.40
C ARG A 102 -5.09 -1.01 -9.12
N THR A 103 -5.61 -1.21 -7.93
CA THR A 103 -6.07 -2.53 -7.45
C THR A 103 -7.57 -2.72 -7.60
N HIS A 104 -8.32 -1.65 -7.90
CA HIS A 104 -9.79 -1.60 -7.84
C HIS A 104 -10.36 -2.07 -6.49
N ALA A 105 -9.53 -2.07 -5.44
CA ALA A 105 -9.96 -2.47 -4.11
C ALA A 105 -10.92 -1.41 -3.55
N LEU A 106 -12.02 -1.88 -2.97
CA LEU A 106 -12.96 -1.06 -2.21
C LEU A 106 -12.70 -1.29 -0.72
N LEU A 107 -12.28 -0.24 -0.03
CA LEU A 107 -11.99 -0.28 1.40
C LEU A 107 -13.09 0.46 2.15
N GLU A 108 -13.57 -0.17 3.22
CA GLU A 108 -14.59 0.36 4.11
C GLU A 108 -14.00 0.78 5.46
N ILE A 109 -14.78 1.55 6.22
CA ILE A 109 -14.41 1.90 7.60
C ILE A 109 -14.74 0.71 8.51
N PRO A 110 -13.75 0.16 9.25
CA PRO A 110 -14.01 -0.92 10.18
C PRO A 110 -14.90 -0.44 11.34
N VAL A 111 -15.83 -1.29 11.74
CA VAL A 111 -16.66 -1.12 12.93
C VAL A 111 -16.11 -1.99 14.04
N MET A 112 -15.84 -1.40 15.20
CA MET A 112 -15.37 -2.12 16.39
C MET A 112 -16.46 -2.12 17.45
N ASP A 113 -16.69 -3.25 18.14
CA ASP A 113 -17.81 -3.43 19.06
C ASP A 113 -17.93 -2.34 20.15
N LYS A 114 -16.81 -1.83 20.66
CA LYS A 114 -16.78 -0.83 21.74
C LYS A 114 -16.46 0.61 21.30
N ILE A 115 -15.99 0.80 20.07
CA ILE A 115 -15.51 2.11 19.57
C ILE A 115 -16.42 2.64 18.46
N GLY A 116 -17.17 1.75 17.79
CA GLY A 116 -17.96 2.08 16.61
C GLY A 116 -17.10 2.20 15.36
N GLN A 117 -17.56 3.01 14.41
CA GLN A 117 -16.83 3.31 13.18
C GLN A 117 -15.64 4.22 13.49
N LEU A 118 -14.45 3.91 12.94
CA LEU A 118 -13.25 4.73 13.10
C LEU A 118 -13.30 6.00 12.22
N ARG A 119 -14.22 6.91 12.54
CA ARG A 119 -14.33 8.24 11.93
C ARG A 119 -14.93 9.25 12.89
N GLN A 120 -14.69 10.53 12.62
CA GLN A 120 -15.40 11.62 13.28
C GLN A 120 -16.68 11.96 12.50
N THR A 121 -17.80 12.06 13.21
CA THR A 121 -19.12 12.41 12.67
C THR A 121 -19.72 13.55 13.48
N GLY A 122 -20.74 14.21 12.92
CA GLY A 122 -21.43 15.34 13.53
C GLY A 122 -21.29 16.61 12.71
N GLN A 123 -21.51 17.75 13.38
CA GLN A 123 -21.39 19.06 12.74
C GLN A 123 -19.91 19.37 12.47
N LEU A 124 -19.61 19.69 11.21
CA LEU A 124 -18.26 20.10 10.80
C LEU A 124 -18.09 21.60 11.02
N GLU A 125 -16.91 21.99 11.53
CA GLU A 125 -16.53 23.37 11.78
C GLU A 125 -15.43 23.80 10.81
N ALA A 126 -15.54 25.04 10.31
CA ALA A 126 -14.51 25.61 9.44
C ALA A 126 -13.18 25.77 10.19
N GLY A 127 -12.09 25.43 9.53
CA GLY A 127 -10.74 25.48 10.07
C GLY A 127 -10.31 24.25 10.89
N GLN A 128 -11.24 23.34 11.22
CA GLN A 128 -10.94 22.14 12.01
C GLN A 128 -10.46 20.98 11.13
N GLU A 129 -9.52 20.18 11.65
CA GLU A 129 -9.05 18.95 11.02
C GLU A 129 -9.88 17.76 11.52
N TYR A 130 -10.34 16.96 10.56
CA TYR A 130 -11.11 15.74 10.80
C TYR A 130 -10.42 14.54 10.16
N TRP A 131 -10.82 13.34 10.59
CA TRP A 131 -10.25 12.11 10.07
C TRP A 131 -11.26 10.94 9.98
N MET A 132 -10.93 10.01 9.10
CA MET A 132 -11.56 8.69 8.98
C MET A 132 -10.51 7.63 8.66
N VAL A 133 -10.74 6.39 9.10
CA VAL A 133 -9.81 5.27 8.93
C VAL A 133 -10.46 4.16 8.12
N PHE A 134 -9.77 3.70 7.08
CA PHE A 134 -10.19 2.60 6.22
C PHE A 134 -9.39 1.34 6.50
N SER A 135 -10.05 0.19 6.42
CA SER A 135 -9.43 -1.12 6.57
C SER A 135 -8.74 -1.55 5.27
N ASN A 136 -7.42 -1.65 5.29
CA ASN A 136 -6.58 -2.15 4.20
C ASN A 136 -6.14 -3.59 4.49
N LYS A 137 -7.11 -4.48 4.71
CA LYS A 137 -6.85 -5.90 5.00
C LYS A 137 -6.05 -6.53 3.85
N GLY A 138 -5.01 -7.29 4.20
CA GLY A 138 -4.11 -7.88 3.21
C GLY A 138 -3.14 -6.88 2.59
N ASN A 139 -3.13 -5.63 3.07
CA ASN A 139 -2.20 -4.59 2.64
C ASN A 139 -2.24 -4.40 1.10
N VAL A 140 -3.43 -4.31 0.53
CA VAL A 140 -3.64 -4.25 -0.93
C VAL A 140 -3.24 -2.89 -1.52
N ILE A 141 -3.47 -1.81 -0.77
CA ILE A 141 -3.01 -0.45 -1.10
C ILE A 141 -1.64 -0.20 -0.49
N LYS A 142 -0.69 0.28 -1.29
CA LYS A 142 0.69 0.59 -0.91
C LYS A 142 0.94 2.10 -0.91
N ALA A 143 2.05 2.52 -0.29
CA ALA A 143 2.53 3.89 -0.44
C ALA A 143 2.84 4.19 -1.92
N GLY A 144 2.51 5.40 -2.36
CA GLY A 144 2.59 5.83 -3.76
C GLY A 144 1.37 5.46 -4.62
N ASP A 145 0.47 4.59 -4.14
CA ASP A 145 -0.76 4.30 -4.87
C ASP A 145 -1.69 5.51 -4.91
N ARG A 146 -2.46 5.60 -5.99
CA ARG A 146 -3.54 6.59 -6.12
C ARG A 146 -4.85 5.99 -5.63
N VAL A 147 -5.57 6.78 -4.85
CA VAL A 147 -6.85 6.41 -4.26
C VAL A 147 -7.87 7.52 -4.46
N SER A 148 -9.15 7.13 -4.39
CA SER A 148 -10.28 8.04 -4.39
C SER A 148 -11.15 7.80 -3.15
N ILE A 149 -11.65 8.87 -2.55
CA ILE A 149 -12.61 8.83 -1.45
C ILE A 149 -14.01 9.09 -2.01
N LEU A 150 -14.96 8.23 -1.66
CA LEU A 150 -16.37 8.34 -2.05
C LEU A 150 -17.23 8.32 -0.79
N VAL A 151 -18.06 9.33 -0.58
CA VAL A 151 -19.00 9.42 0.53
C VAL A 151 -20.35 9.87 -0.01
N GLY A 152 -21.26 8.92 -0.26
CA GLY A 152 -22.50 9.21 -1.00
C GLY A 152 -22.20 9.76 -2.41
N THR A 153 -22.67 10.97 -2.71
CA THR A 153 -22.39 11.68 -3.98
C THR A 153 -21.08 12.45 -3.96
N TYR A 154 -20.46 12.61 -2.79
CA TYR A 154 -19.23 13.38 -2.63
C TYR A 154 -18.02 12.52 -2.98
N ARG A 155 -17.16 13.06 -3.84
CA ARG A 155 -16.02 12.33 -4.38
C ARG A 155 -14.76 13.18 -4.44
N ILE A 156 -13.66 12.63 -3.93
CA ILE A 156 -12.31 13.19 -4.02
C ILE A 156 -11.44 12.17 -4.75
N ASP A 157 -10.87 12.55 -5.88
CA ASP A 157 -10.04 11.65 -6.69
C ASP A 157 -8.56 12.02 -6.63
N GLY A 158 -7.72 11.03 -6.91
CA GLY A 158 -6.30 11.26 -7.23
C GLY A 158 -5.39 11.51 -6.03
N LEU A 159 -5.85 11.22 -4.81
CA LEU A 159 -5.03 11.31 -3.60
C LEU A 159 -3.93 10.26 -3.67
N VAL A 160 -2.71 10.64 -3.26
CA VAL A 160 -1.59 9.71 -3.20
C VAL A 160 -1.40 9.24 -1.76
N VAL A 161 -1.16 7.94 -1.60
CA VAL A 161 -0.94 7.33 -0.28
C VAL A 161 0.50 7.55 0.17
N GLU A 162 0.67 8.09 1.37
CA GLU A 162 1.96 8.23 2.06
C GLU A 162 2.28 7.01 2.94
#